data_AF-A0A414TK88-F1
#
_entry.id   AF-A0A414TK88-F1
#
_cell.length_a   1.000
_cell.length_b   1.000
_cell.length_c   1.000
_cell.angle_alpha   90.00
_cell.angle_beta   90.00
_cell.angle_gamma   90.00
#
_symmetry.space_group_name_H-M   'P 1'
#
loop_
_entity.id
_entity.type
_entity.pdbx_description
1 polymer ?
#
loop_
_entity_poly.entity_id
_entity_poly.type
_entity_poly.pdbx_seq_one_letter_code
_entity_poly.pdbx_strand_id
1 'polypeptide(L)'
;MKELKDLVVGDNVLVRGMHCRRIAKVDKVTKTQIVVNNARFRRDSGWQCGGDSWSRKSISVPTEKEISDIKEENLRETLVYAISSFDFKRLSTDELKQVYNIVKGKENERE
;
A
#
# COMPACT_ATOMS: atom_id res chain seq x y z
N MET A 1 18.77 9.16 11.91
CA MET A 1 17.50 8.66 11.31
C MET A 1 16.37 9.45 11.93
N LYS A 2 15.39 9.91 11.14
CA LYS A 2 14.25 10.66 11.68
C LYS A 2 13.44 9.74 12.59
N GLU A 3 13.13 10.19 13.81
CA GLU A 3 12.32 9.40 14.74
C GLU A 3 10.83 9.75 14.60
N LEU A 4 9.95 8.90 15.14
CA LEU A 4 8.52 9.21 15.25
C LEU A 4 8.26 10.52 16.01
N LYS A 5 9.18 10.89 16.89
CA LYS A 5 9.13 12.14 17.65
C LYS A 5 9.36 13.37 16.80
N ASP A 6 9.96 13.26 15.62
CA ASP A 6 10.27 14.39 14.74
C ASP A 6 9.24 14.56 13.62
N LEU A 7 8.19 13.74 13.60
CA LEU A 7 7.14 13.81 12.60
C LEU A 7 6.31 15.09 12.74
N VAL A 8 6.08 15.75 11.61
CA VAL A 8 5.20 16.92 11.47
C VAL A 8 4.01 16.58 10.58
N VAL A 9 3.00 17.45 10.58
CA VAL A 9 1.83 17.30 9.71
C VAL A 9 2.28 17.31 8.25
N GLY A 10 1.75 16.39 7.45
CA GLY A 10 2.10 16.23 6.03
C GLY A 10 3.25 15.25 5.75
N ASP A 11 3.99 14.80 6.76
CA ASP A 11 5.01 13.76 6.59
C ASP A 11 4.37 12.43 6.16
N ASN A 12 5.09 11.67 5.34
CA ASN A 12 4.71 10.31 4.97
C ASN A 12 5.13 9.32 6.07
N VAL A 13 4.20 8.47 6.48
CA VAL A 13 4.42 7.39 7.42
C VAL A 13 4.02 6.05 6.82
N LEU A 14 4.75 5.00 7.17
CA LEU A 14 4.36 3.64 6.86
C LEU A 14 3.36 3.18 7.90
N VAL A 15 2.14 2.87 7.48
CA VAL A 15 1.15 2.19 8.31
C VAL A 15 1.24 0.70 8.05
N ARG A 16 1.51 -0.08 9.09
CA ARG A 16 1.53 -1.55 9.06
C ARG A 16 0.44 -2.10 9.97
N GLY A 17 -0.36 -3.01 9.45
CA GLY A 17 -1.30 -3.83 10.20
C GLY A 17 -1.17 -5.29 9.77
N MET A 18 -2.05 -6.15 10.28
CA MET A 18 -2.02 -7.58 9.96
C MET A 18 -2.22 -7.86 8.46
N HIS A 19 -3.13 -7.13 7.81
CA HIS A 19 -3.49 -7.33 6.40
C HIS A 19 -3.33 -6.06 5.56
N CYS A 20 -2.65 -5.03 6.06
CA CYS A 20 -2.48 -3.80 5.32
C CYS A 20 -1.08 -3.22 5.53
N ARG A 21 -0.44 -2.87 4.42
CA ARG A 21 0.80 -2.09 4.40
C ARG A 21 0.59 -0.94 3.42
N ARG A 22 0.66 0.31 3.90
CA ARG A 22 0.45 1.48 3.03
C ARG A 22 1.20 2.70 3.53
N ILE A 23 1.51 3.60 2.61
CA ILE A 23 1.99 4.94 2.94
C ILE A 23 0.77 5.85 3.18
N ALA A 24 0.79 6.57 4.29
CA ALA A 24 -0.23 7.55 4.62
C ALA A 24 0.43 8.85 5.08
N LYS A 25 -0.30 9.96 4.97
CA LYS A 25 0.16 11.26 5.46
C LYS A 25 -0.28 11.47 6.90
N VAL A 26 0.54 12.17 7.67
CA VAL A 26 0.17 12.60 9.02
C VAL A 26 -0.84 13.73 8.94
N ASP A 27 -2.01 13.53 9.54
CA ASP A 27 -3.12 14.50 9.55
C ASP A 27 -2.94 15.50 10.70
N LYS A 28 -2.52 15.02 11.87
CA LYS A 28 -2.36 15.84 13.08
C LYS A 28 -1.31 15.26 14.00
N VAL A 29 -0.50 16.13 14.60
CA VAL A 29 0.48 15.75 15.63
C VAL A 29 0.10 16.42 16.94
N THR A 30 0.01 15.65 18.02
CA THR A 30 -0.16 16.13 19.39
C THR A 30 1.07 15.77 20.22
N LYS A 31 1.12 16.20 21.49
CA LYS A 31 2.25 15.93 22.39
C LYS A 31 2.56 14.44 22.51
N THR A 32 1.52 13.61 22.61
CA THR A 32 1.65 12.17 22.87
C THR A 32 1.19 11.29 21.72
N GLN A 33 0.47 11.85 20.74
CA GLN A 33 -0.18 11.08 19.68
C GLN A 33 0.05 11.66 18.29
N ILE A 34 -0.02 10.79 17.30
CA ILE A 34 0.00 11.11 15.87
C ILE A 34 -1.30 10.57 15.29
N VAL A 35 -1.99 11.38 14.50
CA VAL A 35 -3.23 11.01 13.82
C VAL A 35 -2.94 10.79 12.34
N VAL A 36 -3.31 9.62 11.86
CA VAL A 36 -3.10 9.18 10.47
C VAL A 36 -4.34 8.43 10.02
N ASN A 37 -5.02 8.91 8.98
CA ASN A 37 -6.23 8.32 8.42
C ASN A 37 -7.28 8.01 9.51
N ASN A 38 -7.60 9.02 10.33
CA ASN A 38 -8.54 8.93 11.45
C ASN A 38 -8.19 7.90 12.56
N ALA A 39 -7.00 7.28 12.51
CA ALA A 39 -6.49 6.44 13.57
C ALA A 39 -5.46 7.21 14.41
N ARG A 40 -5.47 6.97 15.73
CA ARG A 40 -4.55 7.58 16.69
C ARG A 40 -3.43 6.60 17.00
N PHE A 41 -2.18 7.06 16.95
CA PHE A 41 -0.98 6.29 17.25
C PHE A 41 -0.19 6.96 18.34
N ARG A 42 0.47 6.18 19.20
CA ARG A 42 1.35 6.72 20.24
C ARG A 42 2.67 7.18 19.62
N ARG A 43 3.14 8.36 20.04
CA ARG A 43 4.38 8.97 19.51
C ARG A 43 5.65 8.25 19.98
N ASP A 44 5.58 7.55 21.11
CA ASP A 44 6.71 6.83 21.71
C ASP A 44 7.04 5.51 20.98
N SER A 45 6.00 4.79 20.56
CA SER A 45 6.08 3.40 20.16
C SER A 45 5.46 3.14 18.79
N GLY A 46 4.74 4.11 18.23
CA GLY A 46 4.07 4.00 16.94
C GLY A 46 2.82 3.11 16.97
N TRP A 47 2.47 2.49 18.10
CA TRP A 47 1.29 1.62 18.18
C TRP A 47 -0.02 2.39 18.20
N GLN A 48 -1.03 1.84 17.54
CA GLN A 48 -2.39 2.38 17.56
C GLN A 48 -2.96 2.40 19.00
N CYS A 49 -3.61 3.52 19.33
CA CYS A 49 -4.39 3.70 20.53
C CYS A 49 -5.81 3.14 20.33
N GLY A 50 -6.20 2.15 21.13
CA GLY A 50 -7.59 1.67 21.19
C GLY A 50 -8.03 0.80 20.01
N GLY A 51 -7.24 -0.20 19.64
CA GLY A 51 -7.64 -1.26 18.71
C GLY A 51 -7.63 -2.63 19.40
N ASP A 52 -8.46 -3.56 18.91
CA ASP A 52 -8.35 -4.97 19.27
C ASP A 52 -7.07 -5.59 18.68
N SER A 53 -6.65 -6.75 19.17
CA SER A 53 -5.39 -7.39 18.77
C SER A 53 -5.31 -7.71 17.27
N TRP A 54 -6.46 -7.93 16.61
CA TRP A 54 -6.54 -8.33 15.21
C TRP A 54 -6.46 -7.15 14.23
N SER A 55 -7.00 -5.99 14.62
CA SER A 55 -7.02 -4.77 13.80
C SER A 55 -5.93 -3.77 14.17
N ARG A 56 -5.11 -4.09 15.19
CA ARG A 56 -4.09 -3.18 15.71
C ARG A 56 -3.04 -2.85 14.65
N LYS A 57 -2.86 -1.56 14.41
CA LYS A 57 -1.85 -1.03 13.49
C LYS A 57 -0.67 -0.42 14.24
N SER A 58 0.45 -0.31 13.54
CA SER A 58 1.60 0.50 13.94
C SER A 58 2.01 1.44 12.82
N ILE A 59 2.68 2.53 13.21
CA ILE A 59 3.35 3.45 12.29
C ILE A 59 4.86 3.41 12.48
N SER A 60 5.58 3.55 11.38
CA SER A 60 7.02 3.74 11.37
C SER A 60 7.39 4.82 10.36
N VAL A 61 8.58 5.40 10.55
CA VAL A 61 9.18 6.26 9.52
C VAL A 61 9.57 5.36 8.34
N PRO A 62 9.03 5.60 7.14
CA PRO A 62 9.29 4.76 5.98
C PRO A 62 10.70 5.00 5.47
N THR A 63 11.37 3.93 5.04
CA THR A 63 12.59 4.06 4.23
C THR A 63 12.24 4.32 2.76
N GLU A 64 13.16 4.91 2.00
CA GLU A 64 12.95 5.18 0.56
C GLU A 64 12.63 3.91 -0.22
N LYS A 65 13.31 2.81 0.10
CA LYS A 65 13.05 1.49 -0.49
C LYS A 65 11.62 1.03 -0.24
N GLU A 66 11.15 1.09 1.01
CA GLU A 66 9.78 0.67 1.35
C GLU A 66 8.71 1.52 0.66
N ILE A 67 8.97 2.82 0.46
CA ILE A 67 8.06 3.69 -0.29
C ILE A 67 7.98 3.23 -1.75
N SER A 68 9.12 2.90 -2.35
CA SER A 68 9.18 2.39 -3.72
C SER A 68 8.44 1.05 -3.85
N ASP A 69 8.75 0.10 -2.96
CA ASP A 69 8.15 -1.24 -2.97
C ASP A 69 6.62 -1.16 -2.84
N ILE A 70 6.09 -0.34 -1.94
CA ILE A 70 4.64 -0.18 -1.75
C ILE A 70 3.97 0.50 -2.95
N LYS A 71 4.66 1.46 -3.58
CA LYS A 71 4.14 2.08 -4.82
C LYS A 71 4.04 1.07 -5.95
N GLU A 72 5.04 0.22 -6.09
CA GLU A 72 5.05 -0.85 -7.09
C GLU A 72 3.97 -1.90 -6.82
N GLU A 73 3.80 -2.30 -5.56
CA GLU A 73 2.75 -3.23 -5.12
C GLU A 73 1.35 -2.69 -5.45
N ASN A 74 1.06 -1.44 -5.06
CA ASN A 74 -0.22 -0.78 -5.36
C ASN A 74 -0.49 -0.64 -6.87
N LEU A 75 0.57 -0.34 -7.65
CA LEU A 75 0.46 -0.26 -9.11
C LEU A 75 0.12 -1.63 -9.70
N ARG A 76 0.81 -2.68 -9.23
CA ARG A 76 0.57 -4.06 -9.65
C ARG A 76 -0.87 -4.50 -9.36
N GLU A 77 -1.36 -4.25 -8.15
CA GLU A 77 -2.76 -4.56 -7.78
C GLU A 77 -3.75 -3.82 -8.68
N THR A 78 -3.49 -2.55 -8.96
CA THR A 78 -4.34 -1.74 -9.86
C THR A 78 -4.37 -2.32 -11.27
N LEU A 79 -3.21 -2.70 -11.82
CA LEU A 79 -3.11 -3.30 -13.15
C LEU A 79 -3.86 -4.65 -13.21
N VAL A 80 -3.65 -5.52 -12.23
CA VAL A 80 -4.35 -6.81 -12.14
C VAL A 80 -5.86 -6.61 -12.07
N TYR A 81 -6.33 -5.68 -11.23
CA TYR A 81 -7.75 -5.37 -11.10
C TYR A 81 -8.33 -4.82 -12.41
N ALA A 82 -7.65 -3.86 -13.04
CA ALA A 82 -8.10 -3.27 -14.30
C ALA A 82 -8.19 -4.32 -15.42
N ILE A 83 -7.19 -5.19 -15.55
CA ILE A 83 -7.16 -6.25 -16.57
C ILE A 83 -8.23 -7.31 -16.29
N SER A 84 -8.38 -7.75 -15.04
CA SER A 84 -9.34 -8.80 -14.68
C SER A 84 -10.80 -8.34 -14.75
N SER A 85 -11.06 -7.05 -14.51
CA SER A 85 -12.40 -6.46 -14.60
C SER A 85 -12.78 -5.99 -16.01
N PHE A 86 -11.83 -5.97 -16.95
CA PHE A 86 -12.08 -5.51 -18.32
C PHE A 86 -12.90 -6.53 -19.11
N ASP A 87 -13.94 -6.05 -19.81
CA ASP A 87 -14.73 -6.88 -20.71
C ASP A 87 -14.02 -7.11 -22.05
N PHE A 88 -13.29 -8.22 -22.14
CA PHE A 88 -12.54 -8.62 -23.34
C PHE A 88 -13.42 -8.79 -24.60
N LYS A 89 -14.75 -8.94 -24.48
CA LYS A 89 -15.64 -9.00 -25.65
C LYS A 89 -15.69 -7.70 -26.43
N ARG A 90 -15.26 -6.59 -25.83
CA ARG A 90 -15.18 -5.28 -26.46
C ARG A 90 -13.97 -5.13 -27.39
N LEU A 91 -13.02 -6.06 -27.35
CA LEU A 91 -11.84 -6.06 -28.21
C LEU A 91 -12.16 -6.72 -29.55
N SER A 92 -11.50 -6.23 -30.59
CA SER A 92 -11.47 -6.90 -31.88
C SER A 92 -10.69 -8.22 -31.81
N THR A 93 -10.91 -9.09 -32.80
CA THR A 93 -10.20 -10.38 -32.89
C THR A 93 -8.67 -10.21 -32.91
N ASP A 94 -8.16 -9.14 -33.54
CA ASP A 94 -6.72 -8.93 -33.64
C ASP A 94 -6.11 -8.42 -32.33
N GLU A 95 -6.83 -7.63 -31.54
CA GLU A 95 -6.43 -7.24 -30.18
C GLU A 95 -6.45 -8.46 -29.23
N LEU A 96 -7.46 -9.32 -29.35
CA LEU A 96 -7.53 -10.57 -28.58
C LEU A 96 -6.36 -11.52 -28.87
N LYS A 97 -5.92 -11.61 -30.14
CA LYS A 97 -4.71 -12.38 -30.50
C LYS A 97 -3.46 -11.86 -29.79
N GLN A 98 -3.31 -10.54 -29.66
CA GLN A 98 -2.17 -9.95 -28.94
C GLN A 98 -2.20 -10.33 -27.45
N VAL A 99 -3.35 -10.20 -26.81
CA VAL A 99 -3.53 -10.61 -25.40
C VAL A 99 -3.24 -12.09 -25.22
N TYR A 100 -3.77 -12.94 -26.12
CA TYR A 100 -3.53 -14.38 -26.10
C TYR A 100 -2.04 -14.74 -26.19
N ASN A 101 -1.29 -14.09 -27.09
CA ASN A 101 0.14 -14.35 -27.25
C ASN A 101 0.95 -14.00 -25.99
N ILE A 102 0.58 -12.90 -25.31
CA ILE A 102 1.23 -12.49 -24.04
C ILE A 102 0.96 -13.54 -22.95
N VAL A 103 -0.29 -13.99 -22.80
CA VAL A 103 -0.67 -14.98 -21.79
C VAL A 103 -0.02 -16.33 -22.08
N LYS A 104 -0.11 -16.81 -23.33
CA LYS A 104 0.44 -18.11 -23.76
C LYS A 104 1.96 -18.16 -23.61
N GLY A 105 2.65 -17.07 -23.93
CA GLY A 105 4.09 -16.95 -23.74
C GLY A 105 4.53 -17.15 -22.29
N LYS A 106 3.68 -16.79 -21.31
CA LYS A 106 3.95 -16.97 -19.87
C LYS A 106 3.56 -18.33 -19.32
N GLU A 107 2.66 -19.07 -19.96
CA GLU A 107 2.38 -20.46 -19.61
C GLU A 107 3.56 -21.38 -19.93
N ASN A 108 4.18 -21.17 -21.09
CA ASN A 108 5.31 -21.99 -21.55
C ASN A 108 6.63 -21.72 -20.78
N GLU A 109 6.74 -20.59 -20.07
CA GLU A 109 7.89 -20.30 -19.18
C GLU A 109 7.80 -21.02 -17.81
N ARG A 110 6.65 -21.63 -17.50
CA ARG A 110 6.41 -22.32 -16.23
C ARG A 110 6.64 -23.84 -16.30
N GLU A 111 6.86 -24.39 -17.50
CA GLU A 111 7.32 -25.77 -17.75
C GLU A 111 8.85 -25.84 -17.77
#